data_AF-A0A1H9LL19-F1
#
_entry.id   AF-A0A1H9LL19-F1
#
_cell.length_a   1.000
_cell.length_b   1.000
_cell.length_c   1.000
_cell.angle_alpha   90.00
_cell.angle_beta   90.00
_cell.angle_gamma   90.00
#
_symmetry.space_group_name_H-M   'P 1'
#
loop_
_entity.id
_entity.type
_entity.pdbx_description
1 polymer ?
#
loop_
_entity_poly.entity_id
_entity_poly.type
_entity_poly.pdbx_seq_one_letter_code
_entity_poly.pdbx_strand_id
1 'polypeptide(L)'
;MKQSLEASLGTDNIVIDVQKESTDDYERTGYYAVSAEQKDYDISEASGWSPDYDDPSTYLDVFKSEGAQSDKIGVDGESDEKVEEIVGLDHYTELVTEAAAITDDLDARYKAYLTDEAIMIPIVSLGAKPTLSKIVPFSPSYATSGVKGGGFYKYYELQDEPVTAKQYEKALKKWEKAKEKSNKEYQEKLSEHVED
;
A
#
# COMPACT_ATOMS: atom_id res chain seq x y z
N MET A 1 16.05 5.43 -8.89
CA MET A 1 16.62 5.52 -7.53
C MET A 1 18.12 5.84 -7.52
N LYS A 2 19.01 4.98 -8.05
CA LYS A 2 20.48 5.18 -8.09
C LYS A 2 20.93 6.61 -8.35
N GLN A 3 20.59 7.15 -9.53
CA GLN A 3 21.05 8.48 -9.95
C GLN A 3 20.67 9.58 -8.95
N SER A 4 19.46 9.53 -8.40
CA SER A 4 18.97 10.55 -7.46
C SER A 4 19.69 10.47 -6.11
N LEU A 5 19.93 9.25 -5.59
CA LEU A 5 20.64 9.04 -4.33
C LEU A 5 22.09 9.48 -4.43
N GLU A 6 22.82 9.02 -5.46
CA GLU A 6 24.22 9.36 -5.65
C GLU A 6 24.44 10.86 -5.92
N ALA A 7 23.52 11.50 -6.66
CA ALA A 7 23.60 12.94 -6.89
C ALA A 7 23.31 13.77 -5.63
N SER A 8 22.42 13.30 -4.75
CA SER A 8 22.01 14.04 -3.55
C SER A 8 22.97 13.85 -2.38
N LEU A 9 23.46 12.61 -2.20
CA LEU A 9 24.30 12.23 -1.07
C LEU A 9 25.80 12.24 -1.43
N GLY A 10 26.15 12.25 -2.72
CA GLY A 10 27.52 12.20 -3.20
C GLY A 10 28.08 10.78 -3.25
N THR A 11 28.82 10.47 -4.30
CA THR A 11 29.42 9.14 -4.52
C THR A 11 30.51 8.77 -3.52
N ASP A 12 31.01 9.75 -2.77
CA ASP A 12 31.95 9.51 -1.67
C ASP A 12 31.24 8.93 -0.42
N ASN A 13 29.92 9.10 -0.32
CA ASN A 13 29.11 8.61 0.81
C ASN A 13 28.28 7.38 0.45
N ILE A 14 27.74 7.34 -0.78
CA ILE A 14 26.89 6.23 -1.23
C ILE A 14 27.23 5.82 -2.66
N VAL A 15 27.30 4.52 -2.88
CA VAL A 15 27.38 3.92 -4.21
C VAL A 15 26.25 2.89 -4.30
N ILE A 16 25.33 3.09 -5.24
CA ILE A 16 24.23 2.15 -5.47
C ILE A 16 24.64 1.21 -6.60
N ASP A 17 24.97 -0.03 -6.30
CA ASP A 17 25.22 -1.03 -7.35
C ASP A 17 23.91 -1.71 -7.76
N VAL A 18 23.64 -1.74 -9.07
CA VAL A 18 22.41 -2.33 -9.61
C VAL A 18 22.73 -3.75 -10.04
N GLN A 19 22.26 -4.72 -9.26
CA GLN A 19 22.40 -6.13 -9.59
C GLN A 19 21.48 -6.49 -10.77
N LYS A 20 22.09 -6.99 -11.84
CA LYS A 20 21.38 -7.46 -13.03
C LYS A 20 21.30 -8.97 -12.98
N GLU A 21 20.11 -9.48 -12.69
CA GLU A 21 19.84 -10.90 -12.57
C GLU A 21 18.79 -11.35 -13.60
N SER A 22 18.64 -12.66 -13.76
CA SER A 22 17.48 -13.20 -14.48
C SER A 22 16.20 -12.97 -13.66
N THR A 23 15.04 -12.91 -14.31
CA THR A 23 13.75 -12.80 -13.60
C THR A 23 13.58 -13.93 -12.59
N ASP A 24 13.94 -15.16 -12.97
CA ASP A 24 13.82 -16.33 -12.12
C ASP A 24 14.71 -16.24 -10.86
N ASP A 25 15.94 -15.74 -11.02
CA ASP A 25 16.85 -15.56 -9.88
C ASP A 25 16.32 -14.45 -8.95
N TYR A 26 15.95 -13.29 -9.51
CA TYR A 26 15.39 -12.16 -8.75
C TYR A 26 14.13 -12.55 -7.96
N GLU A 27 13.23 -13.31 -8.58
CA GLU A 27 12.03 -13.79 -7.92
C GLU A 27 12.37 -14.81 -6.82
N ARG A 28 13.33 -15.71 -7.06
CA ARG A 28 13.72 -16.75 -6.09
C ARG A 28 14.46 -16.19 -4.87
N THR A 29 15.39 -15.26 -5.06
CA THR A 29 16.22 -14.69 -3.98
C THR A 29 15.57 -13.48 -3.31
N GLY A 30 14.49 -12.94 -3.88
CA GLY A 30 13.74 -11.81 -3.31
C GLY A 30 12.27 -12.15 -3.05
N TYR A 31 11.44 -12.10 -4.09
CA TYR A 31 9.98 -12.09 -3.95
C TYR A 31 9.38 -13.37 -3.36
N TYR A 32 9.88 -14.55 -3.75
CA TYR A 32 9.41 -15.87 -3.31
C TYR A 32 10.25 -16.47 -2.18
N ALA A 33 11.34 -15.81 -1.77
CA ALA A 33 12.05 -16.19 -0.55
C ALA A 33 11.08 -16.10 0.65
N VAL A 34 11.08 -17.09 1.53
CA VAL A 34 10.08 -17.23 2.60
C VAL A 34 10.60 -16.88 4.00
N SER A 35 11.85 -16.43 4.10
CA SER A 35 12.45 -15.92 5.34
C SER A 35 13.40 -14.76 5.04
N ALA A 36 13.71 -13.97 6.06
CA ALA A 36 14.67 -12.87 5.99
C ALA A 36 16.05 -13.37 5.56
N GLU A 37 16.54 -14.49 6.11
CA GLU A 37 17.84 -15.08 5.76
C GLU A 37 17.95 -15.46 4.27
N GLN A 38 16.83 -15.82 3.63
CA GLN A 38 16.81 -16.20 2.22
C GLN A 38 16.78 -14.99 1.28
N LYS A 39 16.45 -13.79 1.80
CA LYS A 39 16.37 -12.57 1.00
C LYS A 39 17.75 -11.96 0.85
N ASP A 40 18.30 -12.07 -0.36
CA ASP A 40 19.66 -11.65 -0.67
C ASP A 40 19.66 -10.27 -1.35
N TYR A 41 19.34 -9.22 -0.59
CA TYR A 41 19.41 -7.83 -1.07
C TYR A 41 19.61 -6.83 0.09
N ASP A 42 20.19 -5.68 -0.24
CA ASP A 42 20.21 -4.51 0.66
C ASP A 42 18.99 -3.61 0.42
N ILE A 43 18.63 -3.39 -0.85
CA ILE A 43 17.47 -2.58 -1.27
C ILE A 43 16.77 -3.31 -2.41
N SER A 44 15.46 -3.48 -2.30
CA SER A 44 14.65 -4.15 -3.31
C SER A 44 13.47 -3.30 -3.79
N GLU A 45 13.27 -3.26 -5.10
CA GLU A 45 12.05 -2.72 -5.71
C GLU A 45 10.95 -3.80 -5.83
N ALA A 46 11.21 -5.04 -5.38
CA ALA A 46 10.30 -6.19 -5.47
C ALA A 46 9.16 -6.19 -4.43
N SER A 47 8.94 -5.08 -3.73
CA SER A 47 7.92 -5.01 -2.69
C SER A 47 6.86 -3.97 -3.04
N GLY A 48 5.60 -4.39 -2.90
CA GLY A 48 4.45 -3.55 -3.06
C GLY A 48 3.33 -4.06 -2.17
N TRP A 49 2.55 -3.14 -1.61
CA TRP A 49 1.41 -3.48 -0.78
C TRP A 49 0.16 -2.80 -1.34
N SER A 50 -0.91 -3.56 -1.47
CA SER A 50 -2.24 -3.02 -1.74
C SER A 50 -3.04 -3.10 -0.44
N PRO A 51 -3.83 -2.08 -0.11
CA PRO A 51 -4.52 -2.05 1.17
C PRO A 51 -5.58 -3.14 1.19
N ASP A 52 -5.67 -3.90 2.28
CA ASP A 52 -6.72 -4.90 2.46
C ASP A 52 -8.05 -4.26 2.87
N TYR A 53 -7.98 -3.19 3.65
CA TYR A 53 -9.09 -2.39 4.14
C TYR A 53 -8.74 -0.89 4.12
N ASP A 54 -9.77 -0.02 4.14
CA ASP A 54 -9.61 1.43 4.02
C ASP A 54 -9.22 2.10 5.36
N ASP A 55 -8.12 1.65 5.98
CA ASP A 55 -7.50 2.29 7.16
C ASP A 55 -5.98 2.30 7.00
N PRO A 56 -5.27 3.38 7.41
CA PRO A 56 -3.81 3.44 7.33
C PRO A 56 -3.09 2.24 7.95
N SER A 57 -3.66 1.61 8.98
CA SER A 57 -3.06 0.46 9.64
C SER A 57 -2.79 -0.71 8.68
N THR A 58 -3.54 -0.81 7.58
CA THR A 58 -3.30 -1.83 6.54
C THR A 58 -1.89 -1.75 5.93
N TYR A 59 -1.25 -0.57 5.94
CA TYR A 59 0.11 -0.36 5.46
C TYR A 59 1.14 -0.36 6.60
N LEU A 60 0.71 -0.14 7.85
CA LEU A 60 1.61 -0.01 9.00
C LEU A 60 1.79 -1.34 9.72
N ASP A 61 0.71 -2.07 9.96
CA ASP A 61 0.71 -3.32 10.72
C ASP A 61 1.57 -4.41 10.07
N VAL A 62 1.70 -4.36 8.74
CA VAL A 62 2.46 -5.35 7.97
C VAL A 62 3.97 -5.30 8.22
N PHE A 63 4.46 -4.20 8.78
CA PHE A 63 5.86 -4.03 9.16
C PHE A 63 6.11 -4.17 10.67
N LYS A 64 5.10 -4.46 11.48
CA LYS A 64 5.34 -4.87 12.88
C LYS A 64 6.25 -6.10 12.90
N SER A 65 6.86 -6.41 14.04
CA SER A 65 7.72 -7.60 14.20
C SER A 65 7.13 -8.88 13.59
N GLU A 66 5.86 -9.16 13.89
CA GLU A 66 5.09 -10.31 13.38
C GLU A 66 4.27 -10.00 12.11
N GLY A 67 4.61 -8.91 11.44
CA GLY A 67 3.89 -8.39 10.29
C GLY A 67 4.17 -9.21 9.03
N ALA A 68 3.22 -9.23 8.10
CA ALA A 68 3.34 -9.99 6.85
C ALA A 68 4.48 -9.55 5.90
N GLN A 69 5.20 -8.48 6.23
CA GLN A 69 6.32 -7.94 5.45
C GLN A 69 7.60 -7.77 6.29
N SER A 70 7.64 -8.24 7.55
CA SER A 70 8.84 -8.11 8.39
C SER A 70 10.05 -8.84 7.80
N ASP A 71 9.82 -10.00 7.19
CA ASP A 71 10.85 -10.78 6.50
C ASP A 71 11.53 -9.97 5.38
N LYS A 72 10.80 -9.03 4.75
CA LYS A 72 11.31 -8.17 3.68
C LYS A 72 12.22 -7.05 4.16
N ILE A 73 12.21 -6.75 5.45
CA ILE A 73 13.10 -5.78 6.09
C ILE A 73 14.16 -6.47 6.96
N GLY A 74 14.33 -7.79 6.80
CA GLY A 74 15.39 -8.55 7.46
C GLY A 74 15.03 -9.11 8.84
N VAL A 75 13.75 -9.12 9.21
CA VAL A 75 13.28 -9.64 10.51
C VAL A 75 12.29 -10.77 10.32
N ASP A 76 12.62 -11.97 10.78
CA ASP A 76 11.66 -13.07 10.87
C ASP A 76 10.94 -12.97 12.21
N GLY A 77 9.74 -12.37 12.21
CA GLY A 77 8.85 -12.31 13.39
C GLY A 77 8.69 -13.71 13.98
N GLU A 78 8.78 -13.90 15.28
CA GLU A 78 8.94 -15.15 16.04
C GLU A 78 10.38 -15.53 16.43
N SER A 79 11.45 -15.00 15.79
CA SER A 79 12.80 -15.59 16.01
C SER A 79 13.93 -14.65 16.46
N ASP A 80 13.76 -13.32 16.46
CA ASP A 80 14.90 -12.43 16.74
C ASP A 80 14.57 -11.13 17.51
N GLU A 81 14.10 -11.27 18.77
CA GLU A 81 13.86 -10.14 19.69
C GLU A 81 15.07 -9.18 19.80
N LYS A 82 16.30 -9.70 19.66
CA LYS A 82 17.51 -8.88 19.73
C LYS A 82 17.72 -8.06 18.47
N VAL A 83 17.47 -8.63 17.29
CA VAL A 83 17.54 -7.87 16.05
C VAL A 83 16.49 -6.78 16.04
N GLU A 84 15.26 -7.07 16.50
CA GLU A 84 14.19 -6.06 16.60
C GLU A 84 14.60 -4.84 17.43
N GLU A 85 15.16 -5.06 18.62
CA GLU A 85 15.70 -3.99 19.49
C GLU A 85 16.83 -3.22 18.80
N ILE A 86 17.74 -3.92 18.11
CA ILE A 86 18.88 -3.29 17.42
C ILE A 86 18.42 -2.40 16.26
N VAL A 87 17.41 -2.84 15.51
CA VAL A 87 16.89 -2.09 14.35
C VAL A 87 15.77 -1.11 14.72
N GLY A 88 15.33 -1.09 15.98
CA GLY A 88 14.27 -0.23 16.50
C GLY A 88 12.85 -0.64 16.05
N LEU A 89 12.67 -1.89 15.62
CA LEU A 89 11.37 -2.38 15.14
C LEU A 89 10.38 -2.62 16.29
N ASP A 90 10.90 -2.89 17.48
CA ASP A 90 10.14 -2.96 18.73
C ASP A 90 9.45 -1.61 19.03
N HIS A 91 10.19 -0.51 18.91
CA HIS A 91 9.67 0.84 19.11
C HIS A 91 8.62 1.20 18.07
N TYR A 92 8.87 0.89 16.79
CA TYR A 92 7.86 1.07 15.75
C TYR A 92 6.58 0.26 16.06
N THR A 93 6.75 -1.00 16.45
CA THR A 93 5.62 -1.89 16.78
C THR A 93 4.81 -1.34 17.95
N GLU A 94 5.46 -0.79 18.97
CA GLU A 94 4.82 -0.09 20.09
C GLU A 94 4.01 1.10 19.60
N LEU A 95 4.61 2.04 18.85
CA LEU A 95 3.94 3.24 18.34
C LEU A 95 2.69 2.92 17.51
N VAL A 96 2.78 1.96 16.58
CA VAL A 96 1.63 1.55 15.75
C VAL A 96 0.56 0.85 16.59
N THR A 97 0.96 0.09 17.62
CA THR A 97 0.00 -0.58 18.52
C THR A 97 -0.73 0.41 19.43
N GLU A 98 -0.02 1.39 19.98
CA GLU A 98 -0.62 2.48 20.77
C GLU A 98 -1.58 3.32 19.94
N ALA A 99 -1.20 3.68 18.71
CA ALA A 99 -2.08 4.39 17.80
C ALA A 99 -3.34 3.58 17.49
N ALA A 100 -3.20 2.27 17.20
CA ALA A 100 -4.33 1.39 16.94
C ALA A 100 -5.29 1.23 18.15
N ALA A 101 -4.78 1.39 19.38
CA ALA A 101 -5.59 1.32 20.59
C ALA A 101 -6.54 2.53 20.78
N ILE A 102 -6.30 3.64 20.07
CA ILE A 102 -7.21 4.79 20.05
C ILE A 102 -8.43 4.43 19.19
N THR A 103 -9.54 4.10 19.84
CA THR A 103 -10.76 3.63 19.17
C THR A 103 -11.91 4.64 19.21
N ASP A 104 -11.78 5.69 20.00
CA ASP A 104 -12.79 6.72 20.25
C ASP A 104 -12.50 8.07 19.55
N ASP A 105 -11.27 8.31 19.10
CA ASP A 105 -10.86 9.52 18.36
C ASP A 105 -10.00 9.17 17.13
N LEU A 106 -10.62 9.18 15.94
CA LEU A 106 -9.93 8.87 14.69
C LEU A 106 -8.88 9.93 14.30
N ASP A 107 -9.11 11.20 14.61
CA ASP A 107 -8.17 12.27 14.27
C ASP A 107 -6.90 12.14 15.14
N ALA A 108 -7.07 11.79 16.42
CA ALA A 108 -5.95 11.48 17.31
C ALA A 108 -5.21 10.23 16.85
N ARG A 109 -5.93 9.15 16.50
CA ARG A 109 -5.32 7.92 15.95
C ARG A 109 -4.48 8.19 14.71
N TYR A 110 -5.04 8.89 13.73
CA TYR A 110 -4.34 9.15 12.46
C TYR A 110 -3.13 10.05 12.63
N LYS A 111 -3.13 10.96 13.62
CA LYS A 111 -1.92 11.70 13.99
C LYS A 111 -0.89 10.82 14.68
N ALA A 112 -1.30 9.89 15.54
CA ALA A 112 -0.39 8.97 16.21
C ALA A 112 0.30 8.00 15.24
N TYR A 113 -0.35 7.64 14.13
CA TYR A 113 0.26 6.87 13.04
C TYR A 113 1.36 7.62 12.26
N LEU A 114 1.49 8.94 12.41
CA LEU A 114 2.59 9.70 11.82
C LEU A 114 3.83 9.52 12.67
N THR A 115 4.57 8.44 12.41
CA THR A 115 5.87 8.19 13.04
C THR A 115 6.97 8.85 12.21
N ASP A 116 8.06 9.27 12.87
CA ASP A 116 9.29 9.70 12.19
C ASP A 116 10.16 8.50 11.76
N GLU A 117 9.68 7.27 11.99
CA GLU A 117 10.37 6.03 11.66
C GLU A 117 10.29 5.74 10.15
N ALA A 118 11.45 5.61 9.52
CA ALA A 118 11.56 5.38 8.08
C ALA A 118 11.84 3.91 7.76
N ILE A 119 10.80 3.07 7.76
CA ILE A 119 10.91 1.62 7.45
C ILE A 119 11.00 1.35 5.95
N MET A 120 10.40 2.21 5.12
CA MET A 120 10.44 2.07 3.67
C MET A 120 10.58 3.41 2.97
N ILE A 121 11.13 3.37 1.75
CA ILE A 121 11.21 4.54 0.86
C ILE A 121 10.08 4.43 -0.18
N PRO A 122 8.98 5.17 -0.04
CA PRO A 122 7.89 5.11 -1.01
C PRO A 122 8.33 5.71 -2.36
N ILE A 123 8.25 4.93 -3.44
CA ILE A 123 8.70 5.36 -4.77
C ILE A 123 7.53 5.81 -5.66
N VAL A 124 6.42 5.07 -5.69
CA VAL A 124 5.25 5.36 -6.53
C VAL A 124 3.95 4.94 -5.83
N SER A 125 2.92 5.77 -5.95
CA SER A 125 1.53 5.36 -5.72
C SER A 125 0.83 5.11 -7.07
N LEU A 126 0.19 3.95 -7.23
CA LEU A 126 -0.30 3.45 -8.52
C LEU A 126 -1.58 4.13 -9.06
N GLY A 127 -2.00 5.29 -8.52
CA GLY A 127 -3.30 5.90 -8.82
C GLY A 127 -3.43 6.71 -10.11
N ALA A 128 -2.35 7.24 -10.70
CA ALA A 128 -2.44 8.31 -11.71
C ALA A 128 -1.74 8.00 -13.05
N LYS A 129 -1.89 6.78 -13.58
CA LYS A 129 -1.32 6.42 -14.89
C LYS A 129 -2.25 6.85 -16.04
N PRO A 130 -1.77 7.51 -17.10
CA PRO A 130 -2.55 7.71 -18.33
C PRO A 130 -2.95 6.36 -18.91
N THR A 131 -4.23 6.21 -19.28
CA THR A 131 -4.76 4.96 -19.85
C THR A 131 -5.52 5.24 -21.14
N LEU A 132 -5.39 4.34 -22.12
CA LEU A 132 -6.25 4.27 -23.30
C LEU A 132 -7.19 3.08 -23.10
N SER A 133 -8.50 3.34 -23.07
CA SER A 133 -9.50 2.31 -22.78
C SER A 133 -10.75 2.47 -23.62
N LYS A 134 -11.38 1.33 -23.93
CA LYS A 134 -12.73 1.24 -24.52
C LYS A 134 -13.79 0.83 -23.47
N ILE A 135 -13.40 0.71 -22.21
CA ILE A 135 -14.32 0.39 -21.12
C ILE A 135 -15.07 1.67 -20.75
N VAL A 136 -16.41 1.60 -20.69
CA VAL A 136 -17.25 2.72 -20.25
C VAL A 136 -16.80 3.12 -18.84
N PRO A 137 -16.44 4.39 -18.59
CA PRO A 137 -15.89 4.80 -17.30
C PRO A 137 -16.86 4.50 -16.14
N PHE A 138 -16.31 4.00 -15.04
CA PHE A 138 -17.04 3.65 -13.81
C PHE A 138 -18.10 2.55 -13.95
N SER A 139 -18.11 1.79 -15.06
CA SER A 139 -18.95 0.59 -15.18
C SER A 139 -18.41 -0.62 -14.40
N PRO A 140 -17.08 -0.89 -14.35
CA PRO A 140 -16.52 -1.98 -13.56
C PRO A 140 -16.87 -1.90 -12.07
N SER A 141 -16.74 -3.04 -11.37
CA SER A 141 -16.67 -3.03 -9.90
C SER A 141 -15.51 -2.13 -9.43
N TYR A 142 -15.76 -1.34 -8.39
CA TYR A 142 -14.79 -0.43 -7.80
C TYR A 142 -14.59 -0.77 -6.32
N ALA A 143 -13.34 -0.90 -5.90
CA ALA A 143 -12.93 -0.95 -4.50
C ALA A 143 -11.57 -0.26 -4.36
N THR A 144 -11.40 0.49 -3.28
CA THR A 144 -10.14 1.16 -2.91
C THR A 144 -9.21 0.23 -2.14
N SER A 145 -9.76 -0.82 -1.53
CA SER A 145 -9.04 -1.84 -0.79
C SER A 145 -9.51 -3.26 -1.14
N GLY A 146 -8.69 -4.23 -0.75
CA GLY A 146 -8.87 -5.65 -0.98
C GLY A 146 -8.79 -6.03 -2.45
N VAL A 147 -9.02 -7.31 -2.72
CA VAL A 147 -8.89 -7.88 -4.08
C VAL A 147 -10.06 -7.52 -5.01
N LYS A 148 -11.16 -6.98 -4.49
CA LYS A 148 -12.44 -6.85 -5.23
C LYS A 148 -12.46 -5.72 -6.27
N GLY A 149 -11.48 -4.81 -6.26
CA GLY A 149 -11.41 -3.66 -7.17
C GLY A 149 -10.70 -3.93 -8.50
N GLY A 150 -9.95 -5.03 -8.62
CA GLY A 150 -9.13 -5.35 -9.79
C GLY A 150 -9.23 -6.82 -10.21
N GLY A 151 -8.83 -7.14 -11.43
CA GLY A 151 -8.74 -8.54 -11.91
C GLY A 151 -10.06 -9.25 -12.23
N PHE A 152 -11.21 -8.60 -12.04
CA PHE A 152 -12.53 -9.16 -12.34
C PHE A 152 -13.23 -8.37 -13.46
N TYR A 153 -13.94 -9.07 -14.35
CA TYR A 153 -14.66 -8.48 -15.50
C TYR A 153 -16.14 -8.16 -15.22
N LYS A 154 -16.54 -8.15 -13.95
CA LYS A 154 -17.94 -7.94 -13.58
C LYS A 154 -18.36 -6.49 -13.87
N TYR A 155 -19.52 -6.31 -14.49
CA TYR A 155 -20.09 -5.00 -14.88
C TYR A 155 -19.30 -4.21 -15.93
N TYR A 156 -18.32 -4.84 -16.59
CA TYR A 156 -17.61 -4.19 -17.69
C TYR A 156 -18.56 -3.96 -18.85
N GLU A 157 -18.71 -2.70 -19.23
CA GLU A 157 -19.39 -2.27 -20.44
C GLU A 157 -18.35 -1.72 -21.40
N LEU A 158 -18.48 -2.04 -22.68
CA LEU A 158 -17.54 -1.61 -23.72
C LEU A 158 -18.23 -0.58 -24.64
N GLN A 159 -17.44 0.36 -25.14
CA GLN A 159 -17.82 1.31 -26.19
C GLN A 159 -16.91 1.14 -27.41
N ASP A 160 -17.43 1.48 -28.60
CA ASP A 160 -16.72 1.24 -29.86
C ASP A 160 -15.43 2.06 -29.99
N GLU A 161 -15.50 3.33 -29.58
CA GLU A 161 -14.38 4.28 -29.64
C GLU A 161 -13.70 4.44 -28.28
N PRO A 162 -12.39 4.75 -28.25
CA PRO A 162 -11.71 5.03 -26.99
C PRO A 162 -12.37 6.16 -26.18
N VAL A 163 -12.33 6.03 -24.85
CA VAL A 163 -12.85 7.03 -23.93
C VAL A 163 -12.11 8.36 -24.13
N THR A 164 -12.87 9.42 -24.40
CA THR A 164 -12.37 10.79 -24.43
C THR A 164 -12.35 11.41 -23.02
N ALA A 165 -11.48 12.41 -22.80
CA ALA A 165 -11.44 13.16 -21.54
C ALA A 165 -12.82 13.70 -21.12
N LYS A 166 -13.59 14.23 -22.09
CA LYS A 166 -14.95 14.75 -21.84
C LYS A 166 -15.92 13.65 -21.39
N GLN A 167 -15.83 12.45 -21.96
CA GLN A 167 -16.66 11.31 -21.53
C GLN A 167 -16.28 10.88 -20.12
N TYR A 168 -14.99 10.78 -19.82
CA TYR A 168 -14.49 10.45 -18.49
C TYR A 168 -14.95 11.46 -17.44
N GLU A 169 -14.71 12.76 -17.64
CA GLU A 169 -15.11 13.82 -16.71
C GLU A 169 -16.62 13.84 -16.45
N LYS A 170 -17.43 13.61 -17.49
CA LYS A 170 -18.89 13.52 -17.34
C LYS A 170 -19.29 12.31 -16.51
N ALA A 171 -18.67 11.17 -16.76
CA ALA A 171 -18.94 9.94 -16.03
C ALA A 171 -18.46 10.04 -14.57
N LEU A 172 -17.31 10.66 -14.32
CA LEU A 172 -16.76 10.92 -12.98
C LEU A 172 -17.73 11.76 -12.15
N LYS A 173 -18.19 12.90 -12.68
CA LYS A 173 -19.18 13.74 -11.99
C LYS A 173 -20.49 13.01 -11.68
N LYS A 174 -20.91 12.09 -12.56
CA LYS A 174 -22.11 11.27 -12.33
C LYS A 174 -21.85 10.24 -11.22
N TRP A 175 -20.69 9.59 -11.26
CA TRP A 175 -20.28 8.58 -10.29
C TRP A 175 -20.08 9.19 -8.90
N GLU A 176 -19.41 10.35 -8.78
CA GLU A 176 -19.20 11.07 -7.51
C GLU A 176 -20.53 11.41 -6.84
N LYS A 177 -21.51 11.94 -7.60
CA LYS A 177 -22.86 12.23 -7.08
C LYS A 177 -23.59 10.98 -6.62
N ALA A 178 -23.47 9.87 -7.37
CA ALA A 178 -24.08 8.60 -6.99
C ALA A 178 -23.41 8.02 -5.72
N LYS A 179 -22.08 8.11 -5.63
CA LYS A 179 -21.29 7.68 -4.47
C LYS A 179 -21.64 8.50 -3.23
N GLU A 180 -21.70 9.83 -3.33
CA GLU A 180 -22.10 10.71 -2.23
C GLU A 180 -23.49 10.33 -1.69
N LYS A 181 -24.46 10.14 -2.59
CA LYS A 181 -25.81 9.71 -2.23
C LYS A 181 -25.80 8.34 -1.53
N SER A 182 -25.11 7.34 -2.11
CA SER A 182 -25.00 6.00 -1.57
C SER A 182 -24.34 5.99 -0.18
N ASN A 183 -23.30 6.79 0.01
CA ASN A 183 -22.59 6.91 1.29
C ASN A 183 -23.49 7.54 2.35
N LYS A 184 -24.24 8.59 2.00
CA LYS A 184 -25.19 9.20 2.93
C LYS A 184 -26.27 8.22 3.38
N GLU A 185 -26.88 7.48 2.44
CA GLU A 185 -27.88 6.44 2.76
C GLU A 185 -27.29 5.32 3.65
N TYR A 186 -26.02 4.94 3.43
CA TYR A 186 -25.34 3.96 4.28
C TYR A 186 -25.12 4.49 5.70
N GLN A 187 -24.63 5.72 5.85
CA GLN A 187 -24.39 6.33 7.18
C GLN A 187 -25.69 6.49 7.98
N GLU A 188 -26.79 6.88 7.32
CA GLU A 188 -28.11 6.93 7.96
C GLU A 188 -28.53 5.55 8.48
N LYS A 189 -28.40 4.49 7.68
CA LYS A 189 -28.75 3.11 8.10
C LYS A 189 -27.81 2.53 9.16
N LEU A 190 -26.53 2.88 9.12
CA LEU A 190 -25.56 2.43 10.11
C LEU A 190 -25.94 2.93 11.51
N SER A 191 -26.41 4.18 11.61
CA SER A 191 -26.88 4.74 12.88
C SER A 191 -28.09 4.03 13.47
N GLU A 192 -28.87 3.29 12.67
CA GLU A 192 -30.00 2.47 13.14
C GLU A 192 -29.57 1.09 13.66
N HIS A 193 -28.33 0.66 13.38
CA HIS A 193 -27.82 -0.68 13.69
C HIS A 193 -26.76 -0.72 14.80
N VAL A 194 -26.35 0.43 15.33
CA VAL A 194 -25.48 0.51 16.51
C VAL A 194 -26.41 0.61 17.73
N GLU A 195 -26.53 -0.48 18.50
CA GLU A 195 -27.14 -0.45 19.84
C GLU A 195 -26.11 0.12 20.84
N ASP A 196 -26.57 0.99 21.75
CA ASP A 196 -25.78 1.58 22.84
C ASP A 196 -25.25 0.54 23.86
#